data_AF-A0A845RV02-F1
#
_entry.id   AF-A0A845RV02-F1
#
_cell.length_a   1.000
_cell.length_b   1.000
_cell.length_c   1.000
_cell.angle_alpha   90.00
_cell.angle_beta   90.00
_cell.angle_gamma   90.00
#
_symmetry.space_group_name_H-M   'P 1'
#
loop_
_entity.id
_entity.type
_entity.pdbx_description
1 polymer ?
#
loop_
_entity_poly.entity_id
_entity_poly.type
_entity_poly.pdbx_seq_one_letter_code
_entity_poly.pdbx_strand_id
1 'polypeptide(L)' 'MQPINNRIIALVDCNSFYVSCERLFRPDLRRKPVVVLSNNDGCIISRSTEAKRVGIKMGEPYFKAKPLIDKHKV' A
#
# COMPACT_ATOMS: atom_id res chain seq x y z
N MET A 1 16.70 20.04 40.54
CA MET A 1 16.30 20.59 39.23
C MET A 1 16.41 19.45 38.22
N GLN A 2 15.30 18.96 37.65
CA GLN A 2 15.33 17.87 36.67
C GLN A 2 15.80 18.40 35.31
N PRO A 3 16.60 17.66 34.52
CA PRO A 3 17.11 18.14 33.24
C PRO A 3 15.97 18.27 32.21
N ILE A 4 15.94 19.39 31.49
CA ILE A 4 15.02 19.63 30.37
C ILE A 4 15.46 18.74 29.21
N ASN A 5 14.64 17.75 28.85
CA ASN A 5 14.93 16.82 27.77
C ASN A 5 14.72 17.49 26.41
N ASN A 6 15.80 18.00 25.80
CA ASN A 6 15.80 18.75 24.54
C ASN A 6 15.86 17.87 23.27
N ARG A 7 15.32 16.64 23.30
CA ARG A 7 15.40 15.70 22.17
C ARG A 7 14.33 15.98 21.12
N ILE A 8 14.78 16.26 19.89
CA ILE A 8 13.93 16.32 18.70
C ILE A 8 13.94 14.94 18.02
N ILE A 9 12.76 14.34 17.86
CA ILE A 9 12.58 13.03 17.22
C ILE A 9 11.69 13.22 16.00
N ALA A 10 12.07 12.62 14.87
CA ALA A 10 11.27 12.55 13.66
C ALA A 10 11.07 11.09 13.24
N LEU A 11 9.87 10.76 12.74
CA LEU A 11 9.53 9.49 12.12
C LEU A 11 9.23 9.72 10.64
N VAL A 12 9.86 8.93 9.78
CA VAL A 12 9.66 8.98 8.32
C VAL A 12 9.10 7.65 7.87
N ASP A 13 7.94 7.68 7.22
CA ASP A 13 7.27 6.51 6.64
C ASP A 13 6.85 6.79 5.20
N CYS A 14 6.89 5.76 4.36
CA CYS A 14 6.54 5.86 2.95
C CYS A 14 5.09 5.46 2.72
N ASN A 15 4.31 6.36 2.11
CA ASN A 15 2.96 6.06 1.68
C ASN A 15 2.94 4.87 0.70
N SER A 16 2.25 3.79 1.10
CA SER A 16 2.05 2.61 0.26
C SER A 16 3.36 2.10 -0.36
N PHE A 17 4.39 1.92 0.46
CA PHE A 17 5.79 1.74 0.04
C PHE A 17 6.00 0.83 -1.18
N TYR A 18 5.57 -0.44 -1.13
CA TYR A 18 5.76 -1.35 -2.27
C TYR A 18 5.06 -0.89 -3.55
N VAL A 19 3.86 -0.32 -3.47
CA VAL A 19 3.20 0.27 -4.65
C VAL A 19 3.99 1.46 -5.20
N SER A 20 4.58 2.28 -4.32
CA SER A 20 5.42 3.41 -4.72
C SER A 20 6.70 2.94 -5.41
N CYS A 21 7.31 1.85 -4.94
CA CYS A 21 8.44 1.20 -5.61
C CYS A 21 8.04 0.69 -7.00
N GLU A 22 6.92 -0.04 -7.12
CA GLU A 22 6.43 -0.51 -8.42
C GLU A 22 6.18 0.67 -9.38
N ARG A 23 5.54 1.74 -8.93
CA ARG A 23 5.27 2.94 -9.75
C ARG A 23 6.53 3.71 -10.17
N LEU A 24 7.64 3.55 -9.45
CA LEU A 24 8.93 4.10 -9.86
C LEU A 24 9.42 3.41 -11.13
N PHE A 25 9.38 2.08 -11.17
CA PHE A 25 9.84 1.26 -12.30
C PHE A 25 8.78 1.03 -13.38
N ARG A 26 7.50 1.23 -13.05
CA ARG A 26 6.34 1.12 -13.94
C ARG A 26 5.53 2.42 -13.93
N PRO A 27 5.99 3.47 -14.65
CA PRO A 27 5.31 4.76 -14.68
C PRO A 27 3.86 4.70 -15.16
N ASP A 28 3.49 3.69 -15.96
CA ASP A 28 2.13 3.42 -16.43
C ASP A 28 1.14 3.08 -15.30
N LEU A 29 1.64 2.73 -14.11
CA LEU A 29 0.84 2.45 -12.91
C LEU A 29 0.54 3.68 -12.05
N ARG A 30 1.15 4.85 -12.33
CA ARG A 30 1.08 6.04 -11.45
C ARG A 30 -0.34 6.56 -11.20
N ARG A 31 -1.25 6.36 -12.15
CA ARG A 31 -2.65 6.83 -12.08
C ARG A 31 -3.66 5.68 -12.10
N LYS A 32 -3.23 4.47 -11.79
CA LYS A 32 -4.06 3.27 -11.74
C LYS A 32 -4.24 2.83 -10.29
N PRO A 33 -5.39 2.24 -9.93
CA PRO A 33 -5.45 1.45 -8.71
C PRO A 33 -4.46 0.28 -8.84
N VAL A 34 -3.67 0.06 -7.79
CA VAL A 34 -2.64 -0.97 -7.71
C VAL A 34 -2.66 -1.61 -6.33
N VAL A 35 -2.47 -2.93 -6.30
CA VAL A 35 -2.11 -3.71 -5.12
C VAL A 35 -0.79 -4.44 -5.37
N VAL A 36 -0.07 -4.75 -4.29
CA VAL A 36 1.06 -5.68 -4.32
C VAL A 36 0.68 -6.88 -3.48
N LEU A 37 0.88 -8.09 -4.02
CA LEU A 37 0.61 -9.34 -3.36
C LEU A 37 1.88 -9.89 -2.69
N SER A 38 1.72 -10.66 -1.63
CA SER A 38 2.79 -11.48 -1.08
C SER A 38 3.17 -12.60 -2.06
N ASN A 39 4.25 -13.33 -1.74
CA ASN A 39 4.64 -14.53 -2.47
C ASN A 39 3.44 -15.47 -2.71
N ASN A 40 3.46 -16.09 -3.89
CA ASN A 40 2.43 -17.03 -4.37
C ASN A 40 1.01 -16.45 -4.39
N ASP A 41 0.89 -15.14 -4.68
CA ASP A 41 -0.39 -14.41 -4.76
C ASP A 41 -1.27 -14.57 -3.52
N GLY A 42 -0.64 -14.66 -2.34
CA GLY A 42 -1.33 -14.98 -1.09
C GLY A 42 -2.24 -13.85 -0.60
N CYS A 43 -1.63 -12.77 -0.10
CA CYS A 43 -2.34 -11.66 0.55
C CYS A 43 -1.92 -10.31 -0.03
N ILE A 44 -2.81 -9.33 0.06
CA ILE A 44 -2.51 -7.93 -0.30
C ILE A 44 -1.61 -7.32 0.78
N ILE A 45 -0.35 -7.03 0.42
CA ILE A 45 0.67 -6.47 1.34
C ILE A 45 0.92 -4.98 1.13
N SER A 46 0.44 -4.42 0.02
CA SER A 46 0.42 -2.98 -0.20
C SER A 46 -0.70 -2.61 -1.16
N ARG A 47 -1.20 -1.38 -1.03
CA ARG A 47 -2.34 -0.89 -1.82
C ARG A 47 -2.26 0.62 -2.02
N SER A 48 -2.46 1.06 -3.26
CA SER A 48 -2.60 2.46 -3.65
C SER A 48 -3.78 3.14 -2.96
N THR A 49 -3.81 4.47 -2.94
CA THR A 49 -4.94 5.23 -2.37
C THR A 49 -6.24 4.95 -3.12
N GLU A 50 -6.16 4.77 -4.43
CA GLU A 50 -7.26 4.42 -5.32
C GLU A 50 -7.82 3.02 -4.98
N ALA A 51 -6.94 2.04 -4.77
CA ALA A 51 -7.34 0.69 -4.31
C ALA A 51 -7.98 0.71 -2.91
N LYS A 52 -7.49 1.57 -2.00
CA LYS A 52 -8.12 1.75 -0.66
C LYS A 52 -9.56 2.28 -0.78
N ARG A 53 -9.80 3.25 -1.68
CA ARG A 53 -11.11 3.89 -1.86
C ARG A 53 -12.19 2.92 -2.36
N VAL A 54 -11.80 1.90 -3.14
CA VAL A 54 -12.74 0.89 -3.63
C VAL A 54 -13.00 -0.23 -2.62
N GLY A 55 -12.34 -0.21 -1.45
CA GLY A 55 -12.63 -1.12 -0.34
C GLY A 55 -11.67 -2.30 -0.17
N ILE A 56 -10.63 -2.43 -1.01
CA ILE A 56 -9.64 -3.51 -0.89
C ILE A 56 -8.89 -3.38 0.43
N LYS A 57 -8.88 -4.42 1.28
CA LYS A 57 -8.29 -4.37 2.62
C LYS A 57 -6.81 -4.77 2.62
N MET A 58 -6.08 -4.30 3.63
CA MET A 58 -4.69 -4.73 3.87
C MET A 58 -4.71 -6.12 4.51
N GLY A 59 -3.82 -7.02 4.08
CA GLY A 59 -3.70 -8.38 4.61
C GLY A 59 -4.82 -9.33 4.19
N GLU A 60 -5.77 -8.87 3.37
CA GLU A 60 -6.83 -9.72 2.84
C GLU A 60 -6.25 -10.73 1.83
N PRO A 61 -6.61 -12.01 1.92
CA PRO A 61 -6.23 -12.99 0.91
C PRO A 61 -6.73 -12.57 -0.48
N TYR A 62 -5.86 -12.67 -1.48
CA TYR A 62 -6.14 -12.23 -2.84
C TYR A 62 -7.44 -12.83 -3.40
N PHE A 63 -7.65 -14.13 -3.20
CA PHE A 63 -8.86 -14.82 -3.70
C PHE A 63 -10.17 -14.23 -3.15
N LYS A 64 -10.17 -13.66 -1.93
CA LYS A 64 -11.34 -13.00 -1.34
C LYS A 64 -11.56 -11.61 -1.92
N ALA A 65 -10.48 -10.89 -2.19
CA ALA A 65 -10.51 -9.56 -2.79
C ALA A 65 -10.72 -9.59 -4.31
N LYS A 66 -10.50 -10.75 -4.96
CA LYS A 66 -10.54 -10.91 -6.42
C LYS A 66 -11.80 -10.34 -7.09
N PRO A 67 -13.04 -10.55 -6.59
CA PRO A 67 -14.23 -9.97 -7.20
C PRO A 67 -14.19 -8.43 -7.23
N LEU A 68 -13.63 -7.81 -6.20
CA LEU A 68 -13.51 -6.36 -6.10
C LEU A 68 -12.40 -5.83 -6.99
N ILE A 69 -11.28 -6.56 -7.07
CA ILE A 69 -10.15 -6.28 -7.97
C ILE A 69 -10.61 -6.29 -9.42
N ASP A 70 -11.30 -7.36 -9.84
CA ASP A 70 -11.81 -7.52 -11.21
C ASP A 70 -12.81 -6.40 -11.55
N LYS A 71 -13.75 -6.11 -10.64
CA LYS A 71 -14.77 -5.06 -10.82
C LYS A 71 -14.17 -3.67 -11.01
N HIS A 72 -13.13 -3.34 -10.26
CA HIS A 72 -12.52 -2.01 -10.25
C HIS A 72 -11.25 -1.89 -11.09
N LYS A 73 -10.88 -2.95 -11.82
CA LYS A 73 -9.69 -3.03 -12.68
C LYS A 73 -8.41 -2.62 -11.93
N VAL A 74 -8.24 -3.20 -10.74
CA VAL A 74 -7.06 -3.03 -9.86
C VAL A 74 -5.94 -3.97 -10.24
#